data_AF-A0A503Q3R8-F1
#
_entry.id   AF-A0A503Q3R8-F1
#
_cell.length_a   1.000
_cell.length_b   1.000
_cell.length_c   1.000
_cell.angle_alpha   90.00
_cell.angle_beta   90.00
_cell.angle_gamma   90.00
#
_symmetry.space_group_name_H-M   'P 1'
#
loop_
_entity.id
_entity.type
_entity.pdbx_description
1 polymer ?
#
loop_
_entity_poly.entity_id
_entity_poly.type
_entity_poly.pdbx_seq_one_letter_code
_entity_poly.pdbx_strand_id
1 'polypeptide(L)'
;MEEDEGGSVMTASVCGGPKGDAHLMLACFDRPVLSYDLGAAGGQLEPGISGSFTFKAGGKSVTKKLELEAMYNYFTAELSGPADPLLALLRGKGDVTVSADKYGAASFPLKGSGAAIGKVLAACGKGSGGEAD
;
A
#
# COMPACT_ATOMS: atom_id res chain seq x y z
N MET A 1 -30.62 -4.67 -13.38
CA MET A 1 -29.73 -3.51 -13.35
C MET A 1 -29.20 -3.49 -11.93
N GLU A 2 -28.14 -4.25 -11.69
CA GLU A 2 -27.41 -4.22 -10.43
C GLU A 2 -26.41 -3.08 -10.61
N GLU A 3 -26.57 -2.05 -9.79
CA GLU A 3 -25.62 -0.95 -9.72
C GLU A 3 -24.34 -1.56 -9.14
N ASP A 4 -23.35 -1.77 -10.00
CA ASP A 4 -22.01 -2.19 -9.60
C ASP A 4 -21.42 -1.04 -8.76
N GLU A 5 -21.60 -1.13 -7.43
CA GLU A 5 -21.09 -0.20 -6.41
C GLU A 5 -19.54 -0.23 -6.30
N GLY A 6 -18.86 -0.49 -7.42
CA GLY A 6 -17.41 -0.59 -7.54
C GLY A 6 -16.91 0.48 -8.50
N GLY A 7 -16.79 1.72 -8.04
CA GLY A 7 -16.06 2.74 -8.79
C GLY A 7 -14.68 2.21 -9.23
N SER A 8 -14.25 2.54 -10.45
CA SER A 8 -12.95 2.09 -10.95
C SER A 8 -11.81 2.70 -10.14
N VAL A 9 -11.07 1.87 -9.40
CA VAL A 9 -9.95 2.32 -8.55
C VAL A 9 -8.64 1.91 -9.19
N MET A 10 -7.78 2.90 -9.43
CA MET A 10 -6.44 2.65 -9.94
C MET A 10 -5.52 2.22 -8.79
N THR A 11 -4.90 1.05 -8.94
CA THR A 11 -3.96 0.49 -7.96
C THR A 11 -2.58 0.32 -8.58
N ALA A 12 -1.54 0.71 -7.84
CA ALA A 12 -0.17 0.33 -8.10
C ALA A 12 0.23 -0.77 -7.12
N SER A 13 0.80 -1.87 -7.61
CA SER A 13 1.25 -2.97 -6.75
C SER A 13 2.63 -3.47 -7.12
N VAL A 14 3.29 -4.12 -6.17
CA VAL A 14 4.57 -4.78 -6.37
C VAL A 14 4.69 -5.99 -5.45
N CYS A 15 5.16 -7.12 -5.99
CA CYS A 15 5.49 -8.30 -5.22
C CYS A 15 6.92 -8.20 -4.67
N GLY A 16 7.15 -8.80 -3.51
CA GLY A 16 8.45 -8.80 -2.86
C GLY A 16 8.58 -9.92 -1.83
N GLY A 17 9.57 -9.77 -0.97
CA GLY A 17 9.94 -10.82 -0.01
C GLY A 17 10.73 -11.97 -0.66
N PRO A 18 11.25 -12.90 0.15
CA PRO A 18 12.18 -13.93 -0.30
C PRO A 18 11.57 -14.92 -1.31
N LYS A 19 10.24 -15.08 -1.30
CA LYS A 19 9.52 -15.96 -2.24
C LYS A 19 8.66 -15.18 -3.25
N GLY A 20 8.70 -13.84 -3.25
CA GLY A 20 7.86 -13.02 -4.12
C GLY A 20 6.38 -13.07 -3.77
N ASP A 21 6.03 -13.49 -2.56
CA ASP A 21 4.68 -13.75 -2.07
C ASP A 21 4.11 -12.63 -1.21
N ALA A 22 4.95 -11.69 -0.75
CA ALA A 22 4.48 -10.50 -0.08
C ALA A 22 4.06 -9.44 -1.12
N HIS A 23 3.02 -8.65 -0.83
CA HIS A 23 2.46 -7.72 -1.79
C HIS A 23 2.26 -6.34 -1.18
N LEU A 24 2.86 -5.32 -1.80
CA LEU A 24 2.68 -3.93 -1.41
C LEU A 24 1.82 -3.23 -2.45
N MET A 25 0.71 -2.64 -2.02
CA MET A 25 -0.31 -2.05 -2.88
C MET A 25 -0.59 -0.60 -2.45
N LEU A 26 -0.83 0.26 -3.41
CA LEU A 26 -1.29 1.63 -3.21
C LEU A 26 -2.49 1.89 -4.11
N ALA A 27 -3.63 2.18 -3.48
CA ALA A 27 -4.84 2.64 -4.14
C ALA A 27 -5.15 4.09 -3.73
N CYS A 28 -6.01 4.77 -4.48
CA CYS A 28 -6.46 6.11 -4.14
C CYS A 28 -7.93 6.26 -4.46
N PHE A 29 -8.75 6.31 -3.41
CA PHE A 29 -10.17 6.71 -3.48
C PHE A 29 -10.21 8.22 -3.24
N ASP A 30 -10.68 8.66 -2.07
CA ASP A 30 -10.54 10.05 -1.62
C ASP A 30 -9.13 10.35 -1.10
N ARG A 31 -8.53 9.38 -0.41
CA ARG A 31 -7.15 9.45 0.11
C ARG A 31 -6.34 8.25 -0.32
N PRO A 32 -5.00 8.39 -0.42
CA PRO A 32 -4.14 7.26 -0.75
C PRO A 32 -4.15 6.25 0.40
N VAL A 33 -4.41 4.99 0.08
CA VAL A 33 -4.39 3.89 1.04
C VAL A 33 -3.29 2.93 0.64
N LEU A 34 -2.36 2.69 1.57
CA LEU A 34 -1.37 1.64 1.44
C LEU A 34 -1.94 0.34 2.00
N SER A 35 -1.77 -0.76 1.28
CA SER A 35 -2.08 -2.11 1.77
C SER A 35 -0.83 -2.99 1.66
N TYR A 36 -0.57 -3.79 2.69
CA TYR A 36 0.56 -4.67 2.78
C TYR A 36 0.10 -6.09 3.15
N ASP A 37 0.20 -6.99 2.18
CA ASP A 37 0.07 -8.43 2.37
C ASP A 37 1.43 -9.00 2.78
N LEU A 38 1.46 -9.67 3.95
CA LEU A 38 2.65 -10.33 4.46
C LEU A 38 3.03 -11.60 3.68
N GLY A 39 2.18 -12.08 2.78
CA GLY A 39 2.36 -13.35 2.09
C GLY A 39 2.36 -14.52 3.08
N ALA A 40 3.17 -15.54 2.82
CA ALA A 40 3.24 -16.72 3.69
C ALA A 40 3.77 -16.41 5.10
N ALA A 41 4.44 -15.28 5.31
CA ALA A 41 4.92 -14.86 6.62
C ALA A 41 3.80 -14.40 7.57
N GLY A 42 2.63 -14.04 7.04
CA GLY A 42 1.52 -13.51 7.83
C GLY A 42 0.67 -14.58 8.53
N GLY A 43 0.47 -15.74 7.89
CA GLY A 43 -0.58 -16.67 8.30
C GLY A 43 -1.96 -16.01 8.33
N GLN A 44 -2.96 -16.70 8.88
CA GLN A 44 -4.26 -16.08 9.17
C GLN A 44 -4.16 -15.28 10.48
N LEU A 45 -4.49 -14.00 10.43
CA LEU A 45 -4.45 -13.11 11.59
C LEU A 45 -5.84 -12.86 12.18
N GLU A 46 -5.89 -12.62 13.49
CA GLU A 46 -7.12 -12.26 14.20
C GLU A 46 -7.55 -10.81 13.89
N PRO A 47 -8.85 -10.53 13.76
CA PRO A 47 -9.35 -9.18 13.55
C PRO A 47 -8.98 -8.23 14.70
N GLY A 48 -8.84 -6.93 14.38
CA GLY A 48 -8.49 -5.89 15.36
C GLY A 48 -7.00 -5.74 15.67
N ILE A 49 -6.13 -6.51 14.99
CA ILE A 49 -4.68 -6.37 15.11
C ILE A 49 -4.20 -5.10 14.40
N SER A 50 -3.18 -4.46 14.96
CA SER A 50 -2.39 -3.42 14.30
C SER A 50 -0.89 -3.65 14.54
N GLY A 51 -0.06 -3.09 13.65
CA GLY A 51 1.39 -3.25 13.72
C GLY A 51 2.12 -1.97 13.31
N SER A 52 3.29 -1.74 13.92
CA SER A 52 4.20 -0.67 13.49
C SER A 52 5.18 -1.21 12.46
N PHE A 53 5.04 -0.73 11.22
CA PHE A 53 5.89 -1.12 10.10
C PHE A 53 6.85 0.01 9.75
N THR A 54 8.12 -0.34 9.61
CA THR A 54 9.17 0.59 9.22
C THR A 54 9.58 0.34 7.77
N PHE A 55 9.48 1.38 6.96
CA PHE A 55 9.84 1.40 5.55
C PHE A 55 11.19 2.09 5.41
N LYS A 56 12.18 1.37 4.87
CA LYS A 56 13.54 1.86 4.67
C LYS A 56 13.92 1.80 3.20
N ALA A 57 14.35 2.93 2.64
CA ALA A 57 14.88 3.01 1.28
C ALA A 57 15.83 4.20 1.16
N GLY A 58 16.92 4.06 0.40
CA GLY A 58 17.84 5.16 0.09
C GLY A 58 18.36 5.92 1.33
N GLY A 59 18.63 5.21 2.43
CA GLY A 59 19.12 5.80 3.69
C GLY A 59 18.05 6.52 4.52
N LYS A 60 16.79 6.55 4.07
CA LYS A 60 15.65 7.13 4.79
C LYS A 60 14.81 6.05 5.44
N SER A 61 14.10 6.42 6.50
CA SER A 61 13.20 5.53 7.24
C SER A 61 11.90 6.27 7.56
N VAL A 62 10.76 5.62 7.34
CA VAL A 62 9.43 6.10 7.75
C VAL A 62 8.72 4.96 8.47
N THR A 63 8.22 5.21 9.67
CA THR A 63 7.43 4.23 10.43
C THR A 63 5.96 4.63 10.38
N LYS A 64 5.09 3.65 10.09
CA LYS A 64 3.63 3.82 10.08
C LYS A 64 2.99 2.73 10.91
N LYS A 65 1.96 3.09 11.66
CA LYS A 65 1.02 2.12 12.22
C LYS A 65 0.08 1.71 11.09
N LEU A 66 -0.02 0.41 10.82
CA LEU A 66 -1.00 -0.17 9.90
C LEU A 66 -1.99 -1.01 10.71
N GLU A 67 -3.23 -1.06 10.26
CA GLU A 67 -4.33 -1.80 10.89
C GLU A 67 -4.75 -2.95 9.98
N LEU A 68 -5.02 -4.12 10.57
CA LEU A 68 -5.40 -5.30 9.81
C LEU A 68 -6.82 -5.15 9.29
N GLU A 69 -6.95 -5.17 7.96
CA GLU A 69 -8.20 -5.45 7.28
C GLU A 69 -8.39 -6.97 7.21
N ALA A 70 -9.12 -7.50 8.19
CA ALA A 70 -9.22 -8.94 8.43
C ALA A 70 -9.91 -9.70 7.29
N MET A 71 -10.78 -9.02 6.51
CA MET A 71 -11.45 -9.63 5.36
C MET A 71 -10.46 -10.08 4.28
N TYR A 72 -9.38 -9.31 4.08
CA TYR A 72 -8.35 -9.60 3.09
C TYR A 72 -7.03 -10.07 3.69
N ASN A 73 -6.92 -10.05 5.02
CA ASN A 73 -5.70 -10.35 5.77
C ASN A 73 -4.53 -9.41 5.41
N TYR A 74 -4.83 -8.15 5.11
CA TYR A 74 -3.85 -7.12 4.74
C TYR A 74 -3.70 -6.08 5.84
N PHE A 75 -2.49 -5.60 6.06
CA PHE A 75 -2.26 -4.42 6.86
C PHE A 75 -2.47 -3.17 6.03
N THR A 76 -3.30 -2.23 6.48
CA THR A 76 -3.62 -1.02 5.74
C THR A 76 -3.29 0.24 6.51
N ALA A 77 -2.98 1.32 5.79
CA ALA A 77 -2.86 2.65 6.37
C ALA A 77 -3.33 3.70 5.36
N GLU A 78 -4.23 4.56 5.81
CA GLU A 78 -4.56 5.78 5.10
C GLU A 78 -3.40 6.79 5.22
N LEU A 79 -3.02 7.39 4.10
CA LEU A 79 -1.92 8.35 4.03
C LEU A 79 -2.45 9.78 4.05
N SER A 80 -1.62 10.70 4.52
CA SER A 80 -1.98 12.12 4.69
C SER A 80 -2.20 12.91 3.39
N GLY A 81 -2.14 12.24 2.23
CA GLY A 81 -2.29 12.82 0.91
C GLY A 81 -1.01 12.73 0.07
N PRO A 82 -0.92 13.43 -1.07
CA PRO A 82 0.17 13.28 -2.03
C PRO A 82 1.57 13.64 -1.53
N ALA A 83 1.65 14.42 -0.45
CA ALA A 83 2.90 14.84 0.18
C ALA A 83 3.33 13.91 1.33
N ASP A 84 2.63 12.80 1.58
CA ASP A 84 2.97 11.88 2.67
C ASP A 84 4.43 11.40 2.54
N PRO A 85 5.22 11.42 3.63
CA PRO A 85 6.63 11.05 3.58
C PRO A 85 6.86 9.60 3.13
N LEU A 86 5.91 8.71 3.35
CA LEU A 86 6.01 7.33 2.84
C LEU A 86 5.91 7.30 1.31
N LEU A 87 5.02 8.10 0.69
CA LEU A 87 4.94 8.19 -0.76
C LEU A 87 6.23 8.75 -1.37
N ALA A 88 6.83 9.76 -0.73
CA ALA A 88 8.11 10.29 -1.17
C ALA A 88 9.23 9.22 -1.11
N LEU A 89 9.22 8.38 -0.07
CA LEU A 89 10.16 7.26 0.07
C LEU A 89 9.93 6.18 -1.00
N LEU A 90 8.67 5.79 -1.24
CA LEU A 90 8.31 4.76 -2.23
C LEU A 90 8.52 5.20 -3.68
N ARG A 91 8.54 6.50 -3.97
CA ARG A 91 8.90 7.05 -5.29
C ARG A 91 10.41 7.02 -5.57
N GLY A 92 11.21 6.50 -4.65
CA GLY A 92 12.65 6.35 -4.78
C GLY A 92 13.09 5.38 -5.88
N LYS A 93 14.38 5.04 -5.87
CA LYS A 93 15.00 4.04 -6.73
C LYS A 93 15.62 2.95 -5.86
N GLY A 94 15.86 1.77 -6.42
CA GLY A 94 16.40 0.62 -5.69
C GLY A 94 15.28 -0.20 -5.07
N ASP A 95 15.45 -0.61 -3.81
CA ASP A 95 14.49 -1.40 -3.07
C ASP A 95 13.99 -0.65 -1.83
N VAL A 96 12.75 -0.92 -1.43
CA VAL A 96 12.23 -0.60 -0.10
C VAL A 96 12.20 -1.87 0.74
N THR A 97 12.76 -1.83 1.93
CA THR A 97 12.57 -2.86 2.95
C THR A 97 11.48 -2.43 3.90
N VAL A 98 10.46 -3.27 4.06
CA VAL A 98 9.38 -3.13 5.03
C VAL A 98 9.62 -4.13 6.14
N SER A 99 9.69 -3.66 7.39
CA SER A 99 9.97 -4.51 8.54
C SER A 99 9.08 -4.21 9.74
N ALA A 100 8.69 -5.25 10.47
CA ALA A 100 8.04 -5.14 11.77
C ALA A 100 8.52 -6.27 12.69
N ASP A 101 8.66 -6.01 13.98
CA ASP A 101 9.28 -6.95 14.94
C ASP A 101 8.59 -8.33 14.94
N LYS A 102 7.26 -8.35 14.83
CA LYS A 102 6.46 -9.59 14.83
C LYS A 102 6.36 -10.27 13.46
N TYR A 103 6.59 -9.54 12.37
CA TYR A 103 6.26 -9.97 11.01
C TYR A 103 7.48 -10.09 10.10
N GLY A 104 8.67 -9.90 10.65
CA GLY A 104 9.92 -9.99 9.91
C GLY A 104 10.11 -8.82 8.94
N ALA A 105 10.83 -9.08 7.86
CA ALA A 105 11.14 -8.08 6.83
C ALA A 105 10.95 -8.64 5.42
N ALA A 106 10.44 -7.79 4.53
CA ALA A 106 10.34 -8.05 3.10
C ALA A 106 10.90 -6.87 2.31
N SER A 107 11.52 -7.14 1.17
CA SER A 107 12.04 -6.11 0.26
C SER A 107 11.28 -6.12 -1.06
N PHE A 108 11.04 -4.92 -1.60
CA PHE A 108 10.28 -4.69 -2.82
C PHE A 108 11.05 -3.78 -3.78
N PRO A 109 11.14 -4.11 -5.08
CA PRO A 109 11.77 -3.24 -6.05
C PRO A 109 10.94 -1.97 -6.29
N LEU A 110 11.59 -0.81 -6.23
CA LEU A 110 10.99 0.49 -6.55
C LEU A 110 11.19 0.90 -8.01
N LYS A 111 11.65 -0.01 -8.88
CA LYS A 111 11.83 0.31 -10.31
C LYS A 111 10.47 0.65 -10.93
N GLY A 112 10.32 1.91 -11.35
CA GLY A 112 9.08 2.41 -11.96
C GLY A 112 7.99 2.85 -10.96
N SER A 113 8.21 2.69 -9.65
CA SER A 113 7.24 3.06 -8.63
C SER A 113 6.84 4.54 -8.70
N GLY A 114 7.80 5.43 -9.00
CA GLY A 114 7.55 6.86 -9.14
C GLY A 114 6.45 7.19 -10.14
N ALA A 115 6.51 6.59 -11.34
CA ALA A 115 5.51 6.79 -12.39
C ALA A 115 4.18 6.13 -12.04
N ALA A 116 4.21 4.92 -11.48
CA ALA A 116 2.99 4.20 -11.08
C ALA A 116 2.23 4.95 -9.98
N ILE A 117 2.91 5.36 -8.91
CA ILE A 117 2.34 6.18 -7.84
C ILE A 117 1.84 7.51 -8.39
N GLY A 118 2.56 8.14 -9.32
CA GLY A 118 2.10 9.36 -10.00
C GLY A 118 0.73 9.18 -10.68
N LYS A 119 0.52 8.06 -11.38
CA LYS A 119 -0.76 7.74 -12.02
C LYS A 119 -1.87 7.50 -11.00
N VAL A 120 -1.60 6.71 -9.95
CA VAL A 120 -2.56 6.44 -8.86
C VAL A 120 -3.03 7.73 -8.21
N LEU A 121 -2.11 8.64 -7.85
CA LEU A 121 -2.49 9.90 -7.23
C LEU A 121 -3.23 10.86 -8.18
N ALA A 122 -2.95 10.79 -9.48
CA ALA A 122 -3.68 11.59 -10.48
C ALA A 122 -5.12 11.09 -10.72
N ALA A 123 -5.42 9.85 -10.33
CA ALA A 123 -6.75 9.25 -10.33
C ALA A 123 -7.50 9.45 -8.99
N CYS A 124 -6.82 9.92 -7.94
CA CYS A 124 -7.43 10.14 -6.63
C CYS A 124 -8.57 11.17 -6.70
N GLY A 125 -9.70 10.88 -6.07
CA GLY A 125 -10.91 11.70 -6.06
C GLY A 125 -11.68 11.72 -7.38
N LYS A 126 -11.20 11.05 -8.44
CA LYS A 126 -11.91 10.92 -9.72
C LYS A 126 -12.84 9.71 -9.77
N GLY A 127 -12.67 8.76 -8.86
CA GLY A 127 -13.53 7.57 -8.74
C GLY A 127 -14.93 7.84 -8.21
N SER A 128 -15.20 9.05 -7.71
CA SER A 128 -16.53 9.47 -7.20
C SER A 128 -17.37 10.20 -8.25
N GLY A 129 -16.90 10.28 -9.50
CA GLY A 129 -17.62 10.90 -10.60
C GLY A 129 -18.63 9.94 -11.21
N GLY A 130 -19.75 9.74 -10.53
CA GLY A 130 -20.99 9.42 -11.23
C GLY A 130 -21.30 10.61 -12.13
N GLU A 131 -21.15 10.42 -13.44
CA GLU A 131 -21.58 11.36 -14.46
C GLU A 131 -23.11 11.47 -14.35
N ALA A 132 -23.58 12.52 -13.66
CA ALA A 132 -24.98 12.91 -13.65
C ALA A 132 -25.19 13.81 -14.87
N ASP A 133 -25.74 13.24 -15.94
CA ASP A 133 -26.50 13.96 -16.96
C ASP A 133 -28.00 13.72 -16.73
#